data_AF-A0A830CDH4-F1
#
_entry.id   AF-A0A830CDH4-F1
#
_cell.length_a   1.000
_cell.length_b   1.000
_cell.length_c   1.000
_cell.angle_alpha   90.00
_cell.angle_beta   90.00
_cell.angle_gamma   90.00
#
_symmetry.space_group_name_H-M   'P 1'
#
loop_
_entity.id
_entity.type
_entity.pdbx_description
1 polymer ?
#
loop_
_entity_poly.entity_id
_entity_poly.type
_entity_poly.pdbx_seq_one_letter_code
_entity_poly.pdbx_strand_id
1 'polypeptide(L)'
;MRLSSSSSSTSGGFNAQPEEGEKKCLNSELWHACAGPLVSLPQIGSRVVYFPQGHSEQVTASTNKEVDAAIPNYPGLQPQLICQLHNVTMHADVETDEVYAQLTLQPLTPQEQKDICLLPAELGTPSKQPTNYFCKTLTASDTSTHGGFSVPRRSAEKVFPPLAQV
;
A
#
# COMPACT_ATOMS: atom_id res chain seq x y z
N MET A 1 3.76 -6.09 -8.81
CA MET A 1 3.29 -7.49 -8.88
C MET A 1 4.52 -8.38 -9.02
N ARG A 2 4.93 -9.15 -7.99
CA ARG A 2 5.98 -10.17 -8.13
C ARG A 2 5.29 -11.49 -8.49
N LEU A 3 5.59 -12.05 -9.64
CA LEU A 3 5.12 -13.38 -10.05
C LEU A 3 6.10 -14.42 -9.48
N SER A 4 5.66 -15.23 -8.53
CA SER A 4 6.42 -16.37 -8.02
C SER A 4 6.04 -17.63 -8.80
N SER A 5 7.00 -18.20 -9.52
CA SER A 5 6.90 -19.52 -10.16
C SER A 5 7.19 -20.62 -9.14
N SER A 6 6.24 -21.54 -8.94
CA SER A 6 6.43 -22.72 -8.10
C SER A 6 7.09 -23.85 -8.88
N SER A 7 8.33 -24.21 -8.51
CA SER A 7 8.93 -25.50 -8.88
C SER A 7 8.72 -26.49 -7.75
N SER A 8 8.04 -27.60 -8.05
CA SER A 8 7.80 -28.72 -7.13
C SER A 8 9.05 -29.59 -6.96
N SER A 9 9.49 -29.78 -5.72
CA SER A 9 10.32 -30.91 -5.32
C SER A 9 9.77 -31.48 -4.00
N THR A 10 9.40 -32.76 -4.04
CA THR A 10 8.93 -33.56 -2.91
C THR A 10 10.08 -34.35 -2.31
N SER A 11 10.30 -34.26 -1.00
CA SER A 11 10.64 -35.42 -0.14
C SER A 11 10.75 -35.05 1.36
N GLY A 12 10.24 -35.95 2.21
CA GLY A 12 10.75 -36.20 3.55
C GLY A 12 10.07 -35.43 4.69
N GLY A 13 9.11 -36.06 5.36
CA GLY A 13 8.34 -35.46 6.44
C GLY A 13 9.05 -35.42 7.80
N PHE A 14 8.68 -34.42 8.60
CA PHE A 14 8.63 -34.51 10.06
C PHE A 14 7.41 -33.71 10.52
N ASN A 15 6.62 -34.34 11.40
CA ASN A 15 5.37 -33.85 11.94
C ASN A 15 5.65 -32.68 12.89
N ALA A 16 5.31 -31.45 12.49
CA ALA A 16 5.15 -30.31 13.38
C ALA A 16 3.77 -29.71 13.08
N GLN A 17 2.95 -29.58 14.11
CA GLN A 17 1.65 -28.91 14.04
C GLN A 17 1.78 -27.58 13.28
N PRO A 18 0.82 -27.24 12.40
CA PRO A 18 0.73 -25.87 11.91
C PRO A 18 0.28 -25.03 13.10
N GLU A 19 1.19 -24.25 13.69
CA GLU A 19 0.75 -22.99 14.29
C GLU A 19 0.13 -22.20 13.15
N GLU A 20 -1.20 -22.09 13.20
CA GLU A 20 -1.98 -21.13 12.44
C GLU A 20 -1.45 -19.75 12.80
N GLY A 21 -0.37 -19.35 12.12
CA GLY A 21 0.22 -18.03 12.26
C GLY A 21 -0.84 -17.03 11.90
N GLU A 22 -1.36 -16.35 12.93
CA GLU A 22 -2.18 -15.15 12.80
C GLU A 22 -1.58 -14.33 11.67
N LYS A 23 -2.32 -14.19 10.56
CA LYS A 23 -1.91 -13.28 9.48
C LYS A 23 -1.80 -11.92 10.14
N LYS A 24 -0.58 -11.49 10.47
CA LYS A 24 -0.29 -10.21 11.09
C LYS A 24 -0.73 -9.12 10.12
N CYS A 25 -2.00 -8.74 10.20
CA CYS A 25 -2.53 -7.61 9.48
C CYS A 25 -1.80 -6.36 10.00
N LEU A 26 -1.14 -5.63 9.11
CA LEU A 26 -0.54 -4.36 9.48
C LEU A 26 -1.61 -3.41 10.01
N ASN A 27 -1.29 -2.69 11.09
CA ASN A 27 -2.15 -1.64 11.60
C ASN A 27 -2.38 -0.60 10.49
N SER A 28 -3.66 -0.29 10.21
CA SER A 28 -4.02 0.58 9.09
C SER A 28 -3.48 2.00 9.25
N GLU A 29 -3.50 2.56 10.46
CA GLU A 29 -3.00 3.91 10.72
C GLU A 29 -1.49 4.00 10.54
N LEU A 30 -0.75 2.98 11.02
CA LEU A 30 0.70 2.90 10.82
C LEU A 30 1.05 2.80 9.33
N TRP A 31 0.34 1.97 8.58
CA TRP A 31 0.56 1.85 7.14
C TRP A 31 0.33 3.19 6.43
N HIS A 32 -0.72 3.94 6.77
CA HIS A 32 -0.97 5.27 6.19
C HIS A 32 0.08 6.31 6.62
N ALA A 33 0.55 6.26 7.87
CA ALA A 33 1.63 7.14 8.32
C ALA A 33 2.92 6.93 7.52
N CYS A 34 3.25 5.67 7.21
CA CYS A 34 4.41 5.30 6.38
C CYS A 34 4.21 5.63 4.90
N ALA A 35 3.00 5.41 4.35
CA ALA A 35 2.69 5.69 2.95
C ALA A 35 2.69 7.20 2.64
N GLY A 36 2.45 8.03 3.65
CA GLY A 36 2.53 9.48 3.57
C GLY A 36 1.17 10.16 3.39
N PRO A 37 1.10 11.47 3.68
CA PRO A 37 -0.17 12.21 3.85
C PRO A 37 -0.99 12.37 2.56
N LEU A 38 -0.37 12.16 1.40
CA LEU A 38 -1.03 12.25 0.08
C LEU A 38 -1.67 10.93 -0.36
N VAL A 39 -1.46 9.84 0.38
CA VAL A 39 -1.98 8.53 0.03
C VAL A 39 -3.37 8.32 0.62
N SER A 40 -4.31 7.91 -0.24
CA SER A 40 -5.65 7.48 0.13
C SER A 40 -6.01 6.20 -0.61
N LEU A 41 -6.51 5.19 0.10
CA LEU A 41 -7.02 3.97 -0.52
C LEU A 41 -8.54 4.06 -0.72
N PRO A 42 -9.06 3.58 -1.87
CA PRO A 42 -10.51 3.52 -2.12
C PRO A 42 -11.20 2.51 -1.21
N GLN A 43 -12.50 2.69 -0.97
CA GLN A 43 -13.30 1.80 -0.13
C GLN A 43 -13.63 0.50 -0.86
N ILE A 44 -13.57 -0.64 -0.16
CA ILE A 44 -14.05 -1.91 -0.71
C ILE A 44 -15.53 -1.77 -1.12
N GLY A 45 -15.86 -2.27 -2.29
CA GLY A 45 -17.18 -2.14 -2.92
C GLY A 45 -17.31 -0.90 -3.82
N SER A 46 -16.43 0.09 -3.70
CA SER A 46 -16.50 1.31 -4.49
C SER A 46 -16.19 1.06 -5.97
N ARG A 47 -16.63 2.00 -6.81
CA ARG A 47 -16.22 2.07 -8.22
C ARG A 47 -14.95 2.90 -8.33
N VAL A 48 -14.00 2.43 -9.14
CA VAL A 48 -12.73 3.12 -9.41
C VAL A 48 -12.41 3.06 -10.90
N VAL A 49 -11.61 4.00 -11.37
CA VAL A 49 -11.06 3.96 -12.73
C VAL A 49 -9.61 3.49 -12.65
N TYR A 50 -9.32 2.37 -13.30
CA TYR A 50 -7.96 1.84 -13.45
C TYR A 50 -7.35 2.34 -14.77
N PHE A 51 -6.16 2.91 -14.68
CA PHE A 51 -5.38 3.40 -15.80
C PHE A 51 -4.17 2.47 -16.02
N PRO A 52 -4.19 1.58 -17.03
CA PRO A 52 -3.06 0.69 -17.31
C PRO A 52 -1.75 1.44 -17.54
N GLN A 53 -1.81 2.62 -18.16
CA GLN A 53 -0.63 3.46 -18.38
C GLN A 53 0.03 3.89 -17.05
N GLY A 54 -0.74 4.40 -16.10
CA GLY A 54 -0.21 4.80 -14.79
C GLY A 54 0.38 3.62 -14.02
N HIS A 55 -0.17 2.40 -14.18
CA HIS A 55 0.45 1.19 -13.65
C HIS A 55 1.82 0.94 -14.28
N SER A 56 1.92 1.00 -15.62
CA SER A 56 3.21 0.83 -16.31
C SER A 56 4.26 1.85 -15.87
N GLU A 57 3.86 3.10 -15.66
CA GLU A 57 4.72 4.16 -15.13
C GLU A 57 5.24 3.82 -13.72
N GLN A 58 4.36 3.34 -12.83
CA GLN A 58 4.74 2.91 -11.48
C GLN A 58 5.71 1.71 -11.52
N VAL A 59 5.47 0.71 -12.37
CA VAL A 59 6.36 -0.46 -12.52
C VAL A 59 7.74 -0.02 -13.01
N THR A 60 7.78 0.90 -13.96
CA THR A 60 9.03 1.48 -14.47
C THR A 60 9.81 2.17 -13.36
N ALA A 61 9.16 3.06 -12.59
CA ALA A 61 9.80 3.76 -11.48
C ALA A 61 10.34 2.80 -10.40
N SER A 62 9.60 1.73 -10.09
CA SER A 62 10.00 0.77 -9.05
C SER A 62 11.15 -0.17 -9.44
N THR A 63 11.35 -0.43 -10.74
CA THR A 63 12.35 -1.42 -11.19
C THR A 63 13.66 -0.80 -11.65
N ASN A 64 13.76 0.54 -11.70
CA ASN A 64 14.92 1.30 -12.21
C ASN A 64 15.42 0.79 -13.58
N LYS A 65 14.53 0.17 -14.37
CA LYS A 65 14.80 -0.23 -15.74
C LYS A 65 14.22 0.86 -16.63
N GLU A 66 15.07 1.54 -17.38
CA GLU A 66 14.58 2.25 -18.56
C GLU A 66 13.86 1.22 -19.43
N VAL A 67 12.61 1.52 -19.76
CA VAL A 67 11.81 0.68 -20.65
C VAL A 67 12.34 0.92 -22.06
N ASP A 68 13.48 0.30 -22.38
CA ASP A 68 13.96 0.13 -23.76
C ASP A 68 13.06 -0.87 -24.53
N ALA A 69 12.10 -1.47 -23.83
CA ALA A 69 11.06 -2.32 -24.38
C ALA A 69 9.81 -1.48 -24.67
N ALA A 70 9.65 -0.98 -25.89
CA ALA A 70 8.40 -0.37 -26.37
C ALA A 70 7.18 -1.09 -25.75
N ILE A 71 6.36 -0.35 -25.00
CA ILE A 71 5.16 -0.88 -24.34
C ILE A 71 4.39 -1.66 -25.43
N PRO A 72 4.17 -2.98 -25.27
CA PRO A 72 3.49 -3.75 -26.29
C PRO A 72 2.14 -3.09 -26.56
N ASN A 73 1.84 -2.79 -27.82
CA ASN A 73 0.50 -2.36 -28.15
C ASN A 73 -0.43 -3.55 -27.86
N TYR A 74 -1.37 -3.36 -26.94
CA TYR A 74 -2.38 -4.35 -26.61
C TYR A 74 -3.67 -3.97 -27.35
N PRO A 75 -3.86 -4.40 -28.61
CA PRO A 75 -5.07 -4.11 -29.37
C PRO A 75 -6.27 -4.71 -28.63
N GLY A 76 -7.09 -3.85 -28.04
CA GLY A 76 -8.26 -4.22 -27.23
C GLY A 76 -8.20 -3.76 -25.77
N LEU A 77 -7.02 -3.36 -25.27
CA LEU A 77 -6.92 -2.79 -23.93
C LEU A 77 -7.36 -1.32 -23.97
N GLN A 78 -8.44 -1.01 -23.26
CA GLN A 78 -8.91 0.37 -23.12
C GLN A 78 -7.94 1.17 -22.24
N PRO A 79 -7.71 2.47 -22.53
CA PRO A 79 -6.83 3.33 -21.72
C PRO A 79 -7.37 3.56 -20.30
N GLN A 80 -8.66 3.28 -20.08
CA GLN A 80 -9.35 3.42 -18.79
C GLN A 80 -10.31 2.25 -18.63
N LEU A 81 -10.31 1.64 -17.45
CA LEU A 81 -11.22 0.56 -17.09
C LEU A 81 -12.00 0.97 -15.83
N ILE A 82 -13.33 1.00 -15.93
CA ILE A 82 -14.18 1.19 -14.75
C ILE A 82 -14.32 -0.16 -14.05
N CYS A 83 -13.93 -0.21 -12.78
CA CYS A 83 -13.85 -1.43 -12.00
C CYS A 83 -14.63 -1.33 -10.69
N GLN A 84 -15.12 -2.48 -10.18
CA GLN A 84 -15.45 -2.64 -8.78
C GLN A 84 -14.23 -3.05 -7.98
N LEU A 85 -13.98 -2.36 -6.86
CA LEU A 85 -12.98 -2.79 -5.90
C LEU A 85 -13.54 -3.91 -5.01
N HIS A 86 -12.97 -5.10 -5.11
CA HIS A 86 -13.38 -6.27 -4.33
C HIS A 86 -12.62 -6.41 -3.01
N ASN A 87 -11.35 -6.02 -3.00
CA ASN A 87 -10.50 -6.18 -1.83
C ASN A 87 -9.36 -5.16 -1.82
N VAL A 88 -8.94 -4.79 -0.62
CA VAL A 88 -7.76 -3.97 -0.34
C VAL A 88 -7.01 -4.62 0.81
N THR A 89 -5.74 -4.93 0.60
CA THR A 89 -4.84 -5.42 1.65
C THR A 89 -3.59 -4.57 1.71
N MET A 90 -3.09 -4.32 2.92
CA MET A 90 -1.95 -3.44 3.19
C MET A 90 -0.78 -4.29 3.68
N HIS A 91 0.39 -4.05 3.08
CA HIS A 91 1.60 -4.84 3.29
C HIS A 91 2.81 -3.92 3.40
N ALA A 92 3.91 -4.48 3.89
CA ALA A 92 5.24 -3.89 3.88
C ALA A 92 6.21 -4.98 3.42
N ASP A 93 7.18 -4.61 2.58
CA ASP A 93 8.28 -5.51 2.23
C ASP A 93 9.16 -5.74 3.46
N VAL A 94 9.51 -7.01 3.72
CA VAL A 94 10.22 -7.40 4.95
C VAL A 94 11.70 -7.03 4.95
N GLU A 95 12.27 -6.72 3.79
CA GLU A 95 13.68 -6.34 3.66
C GLU A 95 13.84 -4.81 3.57
N THR A 96 12.91 -4.14 2.90
CA THR A 96 13.04 -2.69 2.61
C THR A 96 12.14 -1.79 3.44
N ASP A 97 11.20 -2.36 4.22
CA ASP A 97 10.12 -1.65 4.90
C ASP A 97 9.22 -0.81 3.95
N GLU A 98 9.30 -1.03 2.64
CA GLU A 98 8.48 -0.32 1.66
C GLU A 98 7.02 -0.77 1.77
N VAL A 99 6.13 0.18 2.05
CA VAL A 99 4.70 -0.09 2.17
C VAL A 99 4.02 -0.15 0.81
N TYR A 100 3.16 -1.15 0.61
CA TYR A 100 2.36 -1.29 -0.61
C TYR A 100 0.96 -1.81 -0.31
N ALA A 101 0.02 -1.53 -1.21
CA ALA A 101 -1.34 -2.02 -1.15
C ALA A 101 -1.63 -2.94 -2.33
N GLN A 102 -2.27 -4.07 -2.06
CA GLN A 102 -2.79 -4.96 -3.09
C GLN A 102 -4.30 -4.75 -3.22
N LEU A 103 -4.72 -4.33 -4.42
CA LEU A 103 -6.11 -4.10 -4.79
C LEU A 103 -6.58 -5.21 -5.72
N THR A 104 -7.77 -5.75 -5.45
CA THR A 104 -8.44 -6.69 -6.36
C THR A 104 -9.55 -5.96 -7.08
N LEU A 105 -9.41 -5.81 -8.40
CA LEU A 105 -10.33 -5.06 -9.25
C LEU A 105 -11.06 -6.00 -10.21
N GLN A 106 -12.38 -5.81 -10.35
CA GLN A 106 -13.19 -6.45 -11.38
C GLN A 106 -13.66 -5.40 -12.39
N PRO A 107 -13.24 -5.46 -13.66
CA PRO A 107 -13.78 -4.60 -14.72
C PRO A 107 -15.29 -4.79 -14.86
N LEU A 108 -16.01 -3.68 -15.02
CA LEU A 108 -17.46 -3.70 -15.21
C LEU A 108 -17.83 -3.96 -16.66
N THR A 109 -18.94 -4.67 -16.85
CA THR A 109 -19.57 -4.85 -18.15
C THR A 109 -20.18 -3.53 -18.66
N PRO A 110 -20.40 -3.38 -19.98
CA PRO A 110 -21.04 -2.19 -20.54
C PRO A 110 -22.45 -1.91 -20.00
N GLN A 111 -23.17 -2.94 -19.55
CA GLN A 111 -24.49 -2.79 -18.94
C GLN A 111 -24.37 -2.17 -17.55
N GLU A 112 -23.50 -2.72 -16.70
CA GLU A 112 -23.24 -2.18 -15.35
C GLU A 112 -22.71 -0.74 -15.39
N GLN A 113 -21.97 -0.37 -16.44
CA GLN A 113 -21.51 1.00 -16.64
C GLN A 113 -22.65 2.00 -16.93
N LYS A 114 -23.70 1.58 -17.63
CA LYS A 114 -24.86 2.46 -17.89
C LYS A 114 -25.63 2.75 -16.60
N ASP A 115 -25.71 1.78 -15.71
CA ASP A 115 -26.37 1.93 -14.41
C ASP A 115 -25.62 2.95 -13.52
N ILE A 116 -24.30 3.10 -13.68
CA ILE A 116 -23.48 4.06 -12.91
C ILE A 116 -23.86 5.52 -13.21
N CYS A 117 -24.19 5.84 -14.46
CA CYS A 117 -24.60 7.21 -14.84
C CYS A 117 -25.88 7.67 -14.10
N LEU A 118 -26.62 6.75 -13.48
CA LEU A 118 -27.85 7.02 -12.75
C LEU A 118 -27.62 7.16 -11.24
N LEU A 119 -26.42 6.88 -10.74
CA LEU A 119 -26.11 6.91 -9.30
C LEU A 119 -25.34 8.18 -8.93
N PRO A 120 -25.64 8.81 -7.78
CA PRO A 120 -24.82 9.91 -7.26
C PRO A 120 -23.38 9.43 -7.05
N ALA A 121 -22.40 10.26 -7.45
CA ALA A 121 -21.00 10.00 -7.14
C ALA A 121 -20.81 9.94 -5.62
N GLU A 122 -20.32 8.81 -5.10
CA GLU A 122 -19.96 8.72 -3.69
C GLU A 122 -18.82 9.70 -3.39
N LEU A 123 -19.02 10.51 -2.36
CA LEU A 123 -18.05 11.49 -1.88
C LEU A 123 -16.83 10.76 -1.29
N GLY A 124 -15.63 11.29 -1.54
CA GLY A 124 -14.35 10.62 -1.29
C GLY A 124 -14.18 10.02 0.12
N THR A 125 -13.33 9.01 0.22
CA THR A 125 -13.08 8.31 1.49
C THR A 125 -12.39 9.24 2.49
N PRO A 126 -12.80 9.21 3.77
CA PRO A 126 -12.13 9.98 4.81
C PRO A 126 -10.68 9.50 4.96
N SER A 127 -9.77 10.44 5.18
CA SER A 127 -8.35 10.14 5.40
C SER A 127 -8.19 9.22 6.60
N LYS A 128 -7.40 8.16 6.43
CA LYS A 128 -6.99 7.25 7.52
C LYS A 128 -5.64 7.62 8.13
N GLN A 129 -5.18 8.85 7.91
CA GLN A 129 -3.97 9.36 8.54
C GLN A 129 -4.18 9.44 10.06
N PRO A 130 -3.27 8.88 10.88
CA PRO A 130 -3.34 9.05 12.32
C PRO A 130 -3.24 10.52 12.67
N THR A 131 -3.96 10.95 13.70
CA THR A 131 -3.88 12.33 14.20
C THR A 131 -2.70 12.48 15.18
N ASN A 132 -2.35 11.42 15.89
CA ASN A 132 -1.30 11.39 16.90
C ASN A 132 -0.02 10.67 16.41
N TYR A 133 0.70 11.30 15.49
CA TYR A 133 2.02 10.86 15.04
C TYR A 133 2.93 12.05 14.70
N PHE A 134 4.22 11.76 14.49
CA PHE A 134 5.18 12.66 13.87
C PHE A 134 6.10 11.89 12.93
N CYS A 135 6.63 12.56 11.91
CA CYS A 135 7.68 12.03 11.04
C CYS A 135 8.91 12.95 11.16
N LYS A 136 10.10 12.37 11.19
CA LYS A 136 11.37 13.10 11.26
C LYS A 136 12.36 12.48 10.27
N THR A 137 12.92 13.31 9.40
CA THR A 137 14.13 12.96 8.65
C THR A 137 15.31 12.86 9.60
N LEU A 138 15.94 11.69 9.66
CA LEU A 138 17.08 11.45 10.54
C LEU A 138 18.27 12.34 10.15
N THR A 139 18.91 12.95 11.15
CA THR A 139 20.15 13.69 10.98
C THR A 139 21.36 12.78 11.19
N ALA A 140 22.56 13.22 10.78
CA ALA A 140 23.80 12.45 10.98
C ALA A 140 24.06 12.09 12.46
N SER A 141 23.61 12.92 13.40
CA SER A 141 23.72 12.63 14.84
C SER A 141 22.77 11.51 15.28
N ASP A 142 21.56 11.43 14.70
CA ASP A 142 20.57 10.40 15.06
C ASP A 142 21.03 8.99 14.66
N THR A 143 21.82 8.87 13.57
CA THR A 143 22.33 7.59 13.05
C THR A 143 23.74 7.23 13.55
N SER A 144 24.37 8.11 14.33
CA SER A 144 25.70 7.87 14.89
C SER A 144 25.65 6.90 16.09
N THR A 145 26.69 6.08 16.24
CA THR A 145 26.81 5.11 17.35
C THR A 145 27.01 5.77 18.73
N HIS A 146 27.42 7.04 18.76
CA HIS A 146 27.73 7.78 19.99
C HIS A 146 26.71 8.86 20.33
N GLY A 147 25.72 9.08 19.46
CA GLY A 147 24.63 10.02 19.66
C GLY A 147 23.36 9.35 20.16
N GLY A 148 22.24 10.08 20.08
CA GLY A 148 20.91 9.57 20.34
C GLY A 148 19.89 10.20 19.39
N PHE A 149 18.65 9.72 19.46
CA PHE A 149 17.56 10.25 18.65
C PHE A 149 16.96 11.51 19.26
N SER A 150 17.05 12.64 18.55
CA SER A 150 16.51 13.91 19.04
C SER A 150 15.05 14.10 18.62
N VAL A 151 14.12 14.21 19.58
CA VAL A 151 12.71 14.46 19.26
C VAL A 151 12.38 15.95 19.41
N PRO A 152 11.78 16.60 18.39
CA PRO A 152 11.29 17.97 18.54
C PRO A 152 10.30 18.07 19.70
N ARG A 153 10.44 19.08 20.56
CA ARG A 153 9.62 19.24 21.77
C ARG A 153 8.12 19.11 21.51
N ARG A 154 7.60 19.78 20.47
CA ARG A 154 6.18 19.72 20.09
C ARG A 154 5.73 18.30 19.72
N SER A 155 6.60 17.51 19.09
CA SER A 155 6.32 16.11 18.77
C SER A 155 6.30 15.27 20.04
N ALA A 156 7.29 15.48 20.93
CA ALA A 156 7.38 14.75 22.19
C ALA A 156 6.15 14.96 23.08
N GLU A 157 5.72 16.22 23.25
CA GLU A 157 4.51 16.60 24.00
C GLU A 157 3.22 16.02 23.40
N LYS A 158 3.22 15.73 22.08
CA LYS A 158 2.07 15.20 21.36
C LYS A 158 1.97 13.68 21.45
N VAL A 159 3.08 12.97 21.23
CA VAL A 159 3.09 11.51 21.02
C VAL A 159 3.54 10.69 22.24
N PHE A 160 4.30 11.27 23.17
CA PHE A 160 4.78 10.52 24.33
C PHE A 160 3.90 10.73 25.56
N PRO A 161 3.80 9.73 26.45
CA PRO A 161 3.20 9.91 27.76
C PRO A 161 3.89 11.05 28.55
N PRO A 162 3.16 11.78 29.43
CA PRO A 162 3.75 12.78 30.29
C PRO A 162 4.89 12.21 31.13
N LEU A 163 6.00 12.95 31.23
CA LEU A 163 7.10 12.57 32.09
C LEU A 163 6.67 12.66 33.56
N ALA A 164 7.07 11.69 34.38
CA ALA A 164 6.83 11.73 35.81
C ALA A 164 7.50 12.98 36.40
N GLN A 165 6.72 13.81 37.08
CA GLN A 165 7.26 14.91 37.88
C GLN A 165 7.86 14.29 39.14
N VAL A 166 9.18 14.41 39.28
CA VAL A 166 9.93 14.02 40.49
C VAL A 166 9.87 15.15 41.50
#